data_AF-A0A7W9Z418-F1
#
_entry.id   AF-A0A7W9Z418-F1
#
_cell.length_a   1.000
_cell.length_b   1.000
_cell.length_c   1.000
_cell.angle_alpha   90.00
_cell.angle_beta   90.00
_cell.angle_gamma   90.00
#
_symmetry.space_group_name_H-M   'P 1'
#
loop_
_entity.id
_entity.type
_entity.pdbx_description
1 polymer ?
#
loop_
_entity_poly.entity_id
_entity_poly.type
_entity_poly.pdbx_seq_one_letter_code
_entity_poly.pdbx_strand_id
1 'polypeptide(L)'
;MPNFDYIESVDLRNSLQGDYEEMQKAAKVGAWKSAQVMAGSIVECLLVDYLLSKPDGPPGKNPLKMDLAEAIAACKEDGAISDRTADLCAVVRSYRNLIHPGRMIRLEEKAPNRASGEIAVALIELIVDDIAQTRRDTVGLTAEQILQKIEKDFQIQSILRHLLDEVREAQRVRLLTDLLPKAHRAHLGYFEGQEVAKRIEAAFRTIFESLSASRKTEVADRFARLLREEDGEVIATYRMAFFKGSDLEHLSPQHLAIVKEHIFGSIGNLLRDEDLAVLAGIGKFLVPEDARRWFGPIMLSILSPSIEQQLKKKARIIAIETIAQSDYAFWQAADRVAASWIKAYEERGKSDTVDLIQGFRSDLDDSIPF
;
A
#
# COMPACT_ATOMS: atom_id res chain seq x y z
N MET A 1 -17.16 -7.42 16.71
CA MET A 1 -15.82 -8.02 16.79
C MET A 1 -14.85 -6.87 16.99
N PRO A 2 -13.89 -6.98 17.92
CA PRO A 2 -12.93 -5.90 18.15
C PRO A 2 -12.14 -5.62 16.87
N ASN A 3 -11.75 -4.36 16.68
CA ASN A 3 -10.94 -3.95 15.56
C ASN A 3 -9.46 -3.87 16.01
N PHE A 4 -8.56 -4.59 15.33
CA PHE A 4 -7.11 -4.61 15.61
C PHE A 4 -6.26 -3.85 14.57
N ASP A 5 -6.87 -2.95 13.80
CA ASP A 5 -6.23 -2.22 12.69
C ASP A 5 -5.10 -1.27 13.14
N TYR A 6 -5.13 -0.87 14.42
CA TYR A 6 -4.07 -0.07 15.04
C TYR A 6 -2.75 -0.83 15.25
N ILE A 7 -2.76 -2.16 15.10
CA ILE A 7 -1.56 -3.01 15.18
C ILE A 7 -0.83 -2.96 13.85
N GLU A 8 0.44 -2.57 13.85
CA GLU A 8 1.20 -2.35 12.61
C GLU A 8 1.55 -3.67 11.89
N SER A 9 1.86 -4.73 12.63
CA SER A 9 2.21 -6.04 12.09
C SER A 9 0.98 -6.79 11.59
N VAL A 10 0.97 -7.12 10.29
CA VAL A 10 -0.12 -7.87 9.64
C VAL A 10 -0.23 -9.28 10.23
N ASP A 11 0.89 -9.97 10.42
CA ASP A 11 0.91 -11.32 10.97
C ASP A 11 0.38 -11.34 12.40
N LEU A 12 0.78 -10.35 13.21
CA LEU A 12 0.31 -10.23 14.59
C LEU A 12 -1.18 -9.94 14.65
N ARG A 13 -1.67 -9.04 13.79
CA ARG A 13 -3.10 -8.73 13.69
C ARG A 13 -3.92 -9.95 13.31
N ASN A 14 -3.47 -10.69 12.29
CA ASN A 14 -4.15 -11.91 11.84
C ASN A 14 -4.16 -12.97 12.94
N SER A 15 -3.05 -13.13 13.68
CA SER A 15 -2.96 -14.02 14.83
C SER A 15 -3.94 -13.61 15.92
N LEU A 16 -3.97 -12.34 16.31
CA LEU A 16 -4.88 -11.81 17.34
C LEU A 16 -6.36 -11.96 16.97
N GLN A 17 -6.68 -11.72 15.70
CA GLN A 17 -8.03 -11.95 15.18
C GLN A 17 -8.42 -13.43 15.33
N GLY A 18 -7.52 -14.35 14.94
CA GLY A 18 -7.71 -15.79 15.10
C GLY A 18 -7.88 -16.21 16.55
N ASP A 19 -6.99 -15.74 17.44
CA ASP A 19 -7.04 -16.01 18.88
C ASP A 19 -8.34 -15.51 19.51
N TYR A 20 -8.82 -14.34 19.11
CA TYR A 20 -10.08 -13.78 19.57
C TYR A 20 -11.28 -14.63 19.11
N GLU A 21 -11.30 -15.07 17.85
CA GLU A 21 -12.33 -15.96 17.34
C GLU A 21 -12.33 -17.32 18.05
N GLU A 22 -11.14 -17.87 18.29
CA GLU A 22 -10.97 -19.14 19.00
C GLU A 22 -11.44 -19.03 20.45
N MET A 23 -11.10 -17.94 21.14
CA MET A 23 -11.59 -17.63 22.48
C MET A 23 -13.12 -17.62 22.52
N GLN A 24 -13.75 -16.94 21.55
CA GLN A 24 -15.21 -16.87 21.43
C GLN A 24 -15.84 -18.24 21.16
N LYS A 25 -15.22 -19.06 20.29
CA LYS A 25 -15.66 -20.44 20.03
C LYS A 25 -15.55 -21.31 21.27
N ALA A 26 -14.44 -21.23 22.01
CA ALA A 26 -14.23 -21.96 23.26
C ALA A 26 -15.28 -21.59 24.32
N ALA A 27 -15.58 -20.29 24.47
CA ALA A 27 -16.63 -19.84 25.38
C ALA A 27 -18.01 -20.40 24.99
N LYS A 28 -18.36 -20.39 23.69
CA LYS A 28 -19.65 -20.91 23.19
C LYS A 28 -19.87 -22.39 23.49
N VAL A 29 -18.82 -23.21 23.47
CA VAL A 29 -18.91 -24.65 23.77
C VAL A 29 -18.67 -24.99 25.25
N GLY A 30 -18.51 -23.99 26.11
CA GLY A 30 -18.28 -24.18 27.53
C GLY A 30 -16.86 -24.59 27.93
N ALA A 31 -15.88 -24.43 27.03
CA ALA A 31 -14.47 -24.64 27.31
C ALA A 31 -13.87 -23.44 28.06
N TRP A 32 -14.39 -23.16 29.26
CA TRP A 32 -14.12 -21.93 30.04
C TRP A 32 -12.65 -21.72 30.36
N LYS A 33 -11.93 -22.80 30.69
CA LYS A 33 -10.49 -22.75 30.94
C LYS A 33 -9.72 -22.27 29.71
N SER A 34 -10.05 -22.81 28.53
CA SER A 34 -9.39 -22.43 27.28
C SER A 34 -9.68 -20.98 26.92
N ALA A 35 -10.95 -20.55 27.02
CA ALA A 35 -11.34 -19.16 26.80
C ALA A 35 -10.58 -18.19 27.73
N GLN A 36 -10.45 -18.55 29.01
CA GLN A 36 -9.71 -17.78 30.02
C GLN A 36 -8.20 -17.69 29.75
N VAL A 37 -7.58 -18.79 29.33
CA VAL A 37 -6.15 -18.79 28.98
C VAL A 37 -5.91 -17.94 27.73
N MET A 38 -6.75 -18.08 26.70
CA MET A 38 -6.66 -17.26 25.48
C MET A 38 -6.85 -15.77 25.76
N ALA A 39 -7.81 -15.41 26.62
CA ALA A 39 -7.99 -14.03 27.08
C ALA A 39 -6.67 -13.45 27.64
N GLY A 40 -5.96 -14.21 28.48
CA GLY A 40 -4.66 -13.81 29.02
C GLY A 40 -3.59 -13.59 27.96
N SER A 41 -3.51 -14.48 26.96
CA SER A 41 -2.56 -14.34 25.85
C SER A 41 -2.86 -13.13 24.96
N ILE A 42 -4.14 -12.85 24.70
CA ILE A 42 -4.57 -11.68 23.91
C ILE A 42 -4.13 -10.38 24.59
N VAL A 43 -4.41 -10.23 25.90
CA VAL A 43 -3.98 -9.03 26.65
C VAL A 43 -2.47 -8.87 26.64
N GLU A 44 -1.73 -9.95 26.89
CA GLU A 44 -0.26 -9.93 26.87
C GLU A 44 0.27 -9.45 25.52
N CYS A 45 -0.27 -10.01 24.43
CA CYS A 45 0.11 -9.65 23.08
C CYS A 45 -0.16 -8.15 22.78
N LEU A 46 -1.33 -7.63 23.15
CA LEU A 46 -1.70 -6.22 22.94
C LEU A 46 -0.79 -5.24 23.71
N LEU A 47 -0.48 -5.57 24.96
CA LEU A 47 0.39 -4.73 25.79
C LEU A 47 1.83 -4.76 25.27
N VAL A 48 2.35 -5.94 24.89
CA VAL A 48 3.69 -6.07 24.33
C VAL A 48 3.80 -5.36 22.98
N ASP A 49 2.79 -5.48 22.11
CA ASP A 49 2.72 -4.76 20.85
C ASP A 49 2.73 -3.24 21.05
N TYR A 50 1.98 -2.74 22.03
CA TYR A 50 2.03 -1.34 22.45
C TYR A 50 3.45 -0.89 22.75
N LEU A 51 4.13 -1.60 23.63
CA LEU A 51 5.49 -1.25 24.06
C LEU A 51 6.52 -1.36 22.92
N LEU A 52 6.35 -2.31 22.00
CA LEU A 52 7.24 -2.49 20.84
C LEU A 52 7.09 -1.40 19.79
N SER A 53 5.89 -0.86 19.64
CA SER A 53 5.62 0.19 18.65
C SER A 53 6.13 1.58 19.04
N LYS A 54 6.69 1.72 20.25
CA LYS A 54 7.26 2.97 20.72
C LYS A 54 8.64 3.18 20.09
N PRO A 55 8.94 4.38 19.56
CA PRO A 55 10.25 4.68 18.99
C PRO A 55 11.41 4.41 19.96
N ASP A 56 11.21 4.78 21.23
CA ASP A 56 12.24 4.66 22.28
C ASP A 56 12.14 3.37 23.10
N GLY A 57 11.11 2.54 22.84
CA GLY A 57 10.76 1.38 23.66
C GLY A 57 10.47 1.74 25.13
N PRO A 58 10.17 0.74 25.99
CA PRO A 58 10.21 0.95 27.42
C PRO A 58 11.67 0.97 27.94
N PRO A 59 11.98 1.83 28.92
CA PRO A 59 13.32 1.89 29.49
C PRO A 59 13.73 0.57 30.14
N GLY A 60 14.93 0.09 29.82
CA GLY A 60 15.65 -0.93 30.61
C GLY A 60 15.30 -2.41 30.35
N LYS A 61 14.25 -2.76 29.60
CA LYS A 61 13.93 -4.16 29.28
C LYS A 61 13.26 -4.33 27.92
N ASN A 62 13.66 -5.36 27.16
CA ASN A 62 13.00 -5.72 25.91
C ASN A 62 11.55 -6.18 26.20
N PRO A 63 10.51 -5.58 25.58
CA PRO A 63 9.11 -5.98 25.76
C PRO A 63 8.85 -7.48 25.57
N LEU A 64 9.55 -8.12 24.63
CA LEU A 64 9.42 -9.56 24.35
C LEU A 64 9.94 -10.46 25.48
N LYS A 65 10.65 -9.88 26.46
CA LYS A 65 11.15 -10.58 27.65
C LYS A 65 10.43 -10.16 28.93
N MET A 66 9.41 -9.30 28.82
CA MET A 66 8.57 -8.92 29.95
C MET A 66 7.59 -10.04 30.24
N ASP A 67 7.35 -10.31 31.53
CA ASP A 67 6.15 -11.03 31.91
C ASP A 67 4.92 -10.11 31.83
N LEU A 68 3.73 -10.70 31.89
CA LEU A 68 2.49 -9.94 31.80
C LEU A 68 2.34 -8.91 32.94
N ALA A 69 2.91 -9.14 34.13
CA ALA A 69 2.87 -8.16 35.21
C ALA A 69 3.70 -6.92 34.87
N GLU A 70 4.90 -7.13 34.35
CA GLU A 70 5.82 -6.08 33.91
C GLU A 70 5.22 -5.30 32.73
N ALA A 71 4.61 -5.98 31.76
CA ALA A 71 3.94 -5.33 30.63
C ALA A 71 2.77 -4.45 31.08
N ILE A 72 1.93 -4.93 32.02
CA ILE A 72 0.84 -4.13 32.61
C ILE A 72 1.40 -2.88 33.29
N ALA A 73 2.43 -3.04 34.11
CA ALA A 73 3.04 -1.92 34.84
C ALA A 73 3.63 -0.88 33.89
N ALA A 74 4.37 -1.32 32.87
CA ALA A 74 4.97 -0.43 31.87
C ALA A 74 3.90 0.32 31.06
N CYS A 75 2.87 -0.38 30.57
CA CYS A 75 1.76 0.25 29.84
C CYS A 75 0.99 1.25 30.71
N LYS A 76 0.82 0.95 32.00
CA LYS A 76 0.16 1.85 32.95
C LYS A 76 0.99 3.11 33.21
N GLU A 77 2.30 2.95 33.47
CA GLU A 77 3.22 4.08 33.69
C GLU A 77 3.28 5.01 32.48
N ASP A 78 3.17 4.43 31.29
CA ASP A 78 3.16 5.16 30.03
C ASP A 78 1.81 5.81 29.69
N GLY A 79 0.77 5.58 30.51
CA GLY A 79 -0.59 6.07 30.25
C GLY A 79 -1.31 5.36 29.10
N ALA A 80 -0.79 4.22 28.64
CA ALA A 80 -1.38 3.39 27.59
C ALA A 80 -2.71 2.74 27.99
N ILE A 81 -2.87 2.51 29.29
CA ILE A 81 -4.06 1.94 29.92
C ILE A 81 -4.34 2.69 31.22
N SER A 82 -5.62 2.85 31.56
CA SER A 82 -6.02 3.46 32.83
C SER A 82 -5.68 2.57 34.04
N ASP A 83 -5.69 3.15 35.25
CA ASP A 83 -5.62 2.39 36.51
C ASP A 83 -6.63 1.24 36.55
N ARG A 84 -7.86 1.55 36.14
CA ARG A 84 -8.95 0.58 36.05
C ARG A 84 -8.59 -0.57 35.10
N THR A 85 -8.10 -0.26 33.91
CA THR A 85 -7.74 -1.27 32.91
C THR A 85 -6.56 -2.12 33.36
N ALA A 86 -5.58 -1.54 34.05
CA ALA A 86 -4.48 -2.29 34.66
C ALA A 86 -4.98 -3.31 35.71
N ASP A 87 -5.94 -2.93 36.55
CA ASP A 87 -6.56 -3.84 37.51
C ASP A 87 -7.33 -4.98 36.81
N LEU A 88 -8.03 -4.67 35.71
CA LEU A 88 -8.70 -5.69 34.88
C LEU A 88 -7.68 -6.65 34.24
N CYS A 89 -6.58 -6.14 33.68
CA CYS A 89 -5.51 -6.96 33.13
C CYS A 89 -4.88 -7.87 34.19
N ALA A 90 -4.75 -7.42 35.44
CA ALA A 90 -4.23 -8.23 36.53
C ALA A 90 -5.13 -9.44 36.85
N VAL A 91 -6.45 -9.29 36.71
CA VAL A 91 -7.41 -10.41 36.80
C VAL A 91 -7.18 -11.41 35.67
N VAL A 92 -7.08 -10.94 34.42
CA VAL A 92 -6.87 -11.80 33.25
C VAL A 92 -5.50 -12.52 33.32
N ARG A 93 -4.47 -11.88 33.87
CA ARG A 93 -3.16 -12.51 34.15
C ARG A 93 -3.29 -13.77 35.00
N SER A 94 -4.18 -13.76 36.00
CA SER A 94 -4.42 -14.94 36.84
C SER A 94 -5.02 -16.11 36.06
N TYR A 95 -5.77 -15.82 34.98
CA TYR A 95 -6.40 -16.79 34.10
C TYR A 95 -5.41 -17.47 33.16
N ARG A 96 -4.44 -16.74 32.59
CA ARG A 96 -3.37 -17.32 31.75
C ARG A 96 -2.63 -18.45 32.48
N ASN A 97 -2.34 -18.21 33.77
CA ASN A 97 -1.60 -19.13 34.61
C ASN A 97 -2.36 -20.44 34.91
N LEU A 98 -3.66 -20.53 34.58
CA LEU A 98 -4.45 -21.75 34.70
C LEU A 98 -3.99 -22.85 33.74
N ILE A 99 -3.16 -22.52 32.73
CA ILE A 99 -2.53 -23.52 31.86
C ILE A 99 -1.74 -24.56 32.66
N HIS A 100 -1.23 -24.20 33.85
CA HIS A 100 -0.48 -25.09 34.74
C HIS A 100 -1.40 -25.77 35.78
N PRO A 101 -1.70 -27.08 35.67
CA PRO A 101 -2.63 -27.75 36.61
C PRO A 101 -2.15 -27.72 38.07
N GLY A 102 -0.83 -27.79 38.29
CA GLY A 102 -0.24 -27.75 39.63
C GLY A 102 -0.48 -26.44 40.40
N ARG A 103 -0.74 -25.33 39.69
CA ARG A 103 -1.07 -24.05 40.31
C ARG A 103 -2.44 -24.10 40.99
N MET A 104 -3.45 -24.66 40.32
CA MET A 104 -4.80 -24.76 40.86
C MET A 104 -4.84 -25.61 42.13
N ILE A 105 -4.07 -26.70 42.15
CA ILE A 105 -3.94 -27.58 43.33
C ILE A 105 -3.25 -26.85 44.48
N ARG A 106 -2.13 -26.17 44.20
CA ARG A 106 -1.33 -25.49 45.24
C ARG A 106 -2.05 -24.30 45.87
N LEU A 107 -2.86 -23.58 45.08
CA LEU A 107 -3.55 -22.36 45.52
C LEU A 107 -5.02 -22.58 45.86
N GLU A 108 -5.51 -23.84 45.79
CA GLU A 108 -6.91 -24.19 45.99
C GLU A 108 -7.88 -23.35 45.11
N GLU A 109 -7.44 -22.99 43.89
CA GLU A 109 -8.23 -22.19 42.97
C GLU A 109 -9.41 -23.03 42.45
N LYS A 110 -10.61 -22.43 42.45
CA LYS A 110 -11.80 -23.06 41.88
C LYS A 110 -11.62 -23.27 40.38
N ALA A 111 -12.12 -24.40 39.88
CA ALA A 111 -12.10 -24.68 38.45
C ALA A 111 -12.87 -23.60 37.67
N PRO A 112 -12.36 -23.20 36.47
CA PRO A 112 -13.07 -22.30 35.56
C PRO A 112 -14.49 -22.77 35.30
N ASN A 113 -15.42 -21.84 35.43
CA ASN A 113 -16.84 -22.07 35.18
C ASN A 113 -17.40 -20.97 34.27
N ARG A 114 -18.67 -21.13 33.89
CA ARG A 114 -19.39 -20.21 33.01
C ARG A 114 -19.28 -18.76 33.46
N ALA A 115 -19.60 -18.46 34.71
CA ALA A 115 -19.56 -17.10 35.21
C ALA A 115 -18.17 -16.48 35.09
N SER A 116 -17.13 -17.21 35.50
CA SER A 116 -15.75 -16.74 35.39
C SER A 116 -15.26 -16.62 33.93
N GLY A 117 -15.76 -17.45 33.02
CA GLY A 117 -15.43 -17.41 31.60
C GLY A 117 -16.10 -16.25 30.87
N GLU A 118 -17.38 -16.00 31.14
CA GLU A 118 -18.13 -14.86 30.61
C GLU A 118 -17.52 -13.53 31.08
N ILE A 119 -17.09 -13.45 32.35
CA ILE A 119 -16.33 -12.29 32.86
C ILE A 119 -15.05 -12.09 32.06
N ALA A 120 -14.24 -13.14 31.88
CA ALA A 120 -12.99 -13.02 31.13
C ALA A 120 -13.21 -12.51 29.71
N VAL A 121 -14.20 -13.05 28.99
CA VAL A 121 -14.54 -12.62 27.63
C VAL A 121 -14.97 -11.15 27.59
N ALA A 122 -15.84 -10.72 28.51
CA ALA A 122 -16.29 -9.34 28.57
C ALA A 122 -15.16 -8.36 28.94
N LEU A 123 -14.23 -8.77 29.80
CA LEU A 123 -13.06 -7.97 30.15
C LEU A 123 -12.15 -7.72 28.95
N ILE A 124 -12.02 -8.69 28.04
CA ILE A 124 -11.21 -8.51 26.83
C ILE A 124 -11.79 -7.42 25.93
N GLU A 125 -13.10 -7.37 25.75
CA GLU A 125 -13.72 -6.31 24.94
C GLU A 125 -13.39 -4.93 25.51
N LEU A 126 -13.49 -4.76 26.82
CA LEU A 126 -13.15 -3.50 27.50
C LEU A 126 -11.66 -3.14 27.37
N ILE A 127 -10.76 -4.10 27.57
CA ILE A 127 -9.30 -3.88 27.49
C ILE A 127 -8.89 -3.54 26.06
N VAL A 128 -9.43 -4.26 25.07
CA VAL A 128 -9.14 -4.01 23.65
C VAL A 128 -9.59 -2.61 23.25
N ASP A 129 -10.80 -2.20 23.66
CA ASP A 129 -11.32 -0.87 23.34
C ASP A 129 -10.49 0.26 24.00
N ASP A 130 -10.05 0.08 25.25
CA ASP A 130 -9.24 1.08 25.98
C ASP A 130 -7.84 1.23 25.35
N ILE A 131 -7.19 0.10 25.03
CA ILE A 131 -5.90 0.10 24.33
C ILE A 131 -6.07 0.72 22.94
N ALA A 132 -7.11 0.35 22.19
CA ALA A 132 -7.40 0.90 20.87
C ALA A 132 -7.63 2.42 20.91
N GLN A 133 -8.33 2.91 21.93
CA GLN A 133 -8.57 4.33 22.11
C GLN A 133 -7.26 5.07 22.38
N THR A 134 -6.48 4.62 23.35
CA THR A 134 -5.21 5.24 23.70
C THR A 134 -4.21 5.17 22.55
N ARG A 135 -4.20 4.06 21.81
CA ARG A 135 -3.46 3.91 20.56
C ARG A 135 -3.85 4.99 19.55
N ARG A 136 -5.13 5.20 19.29
CA ARG A 136 -5.58 6.25 18.36
C ARG A 136 -5.14 7.64 18.82
N ASP A 137 -5.25 7.91 20.11
CA ASP A 137 -4.89 9.21 20.68
C ASP A 137 -3.37 9.46 20.67
N THR A 138 -2.55 8.41 20.67
CA THR A 138 -1.06 8.50 20.71
C THR A 138 -0.37 8.24 19.37
N VAL A 139 -0.99 7.51 18.45
CA VAL A 139 -0.42 7.06 17.16
C VAL A 139 -0.90 7.96 16.02
N GLY A 140 -2.00 8.70 16.21
CA GLY A 140 -2.64 9.50 15.17
C GLY A 140 -3.61 8.69 14.31
N LEU A 141 -3.89 9.16 13.10
CA LEU A 141 -4.88 8.55 12.21
C LEU A 141 -4.39 7.21 11.63
N THR A 142 -5.27 6.20 11.59
CA THR A 142 -4.96 4.89 10.99
C THR A 142 -5.17 4.89 9.47
N ALA A 143 -4.56 3.92 8.79
CA ALA A 143 -4.74 3.70 7.37
C ALA A 143 -6.23 3.56 6.97
N GLU A 144 -7.03 2.83 7.75
CA GLU A 144 -8.46 2.61 7.51
C GLU A 144 -9.28 3.88 7.69
N GLN A 145 -8.95 4.71 8.68
CA GLN A 145 -9.64 5.98 8.88
C GLN A 145 -9.41 6.90 7.67
N ILE A 146 -8.19 6.94 7.15
CA ILE A 146 -7.85 7.69 5.93
C ILE A 146 -8.56 7.10 4.71
N LEU A 147 -8.56 5.78 4.53
CA LEU A 147 -9.30 5.14 3.43
C LEU A 147 -10.80 5.47 3.50
N GLN A 148 -11.41 5.31 4.68
CA GLN A 148 -12.82 5.60 4.87
C GLN A 148 -13.16 7.06 4.55
N LYS A 149 -12.24 7.99 4.89
CA LYS A 149 -12.36 9.40 4.49
C LYS A 149 -12.24 9.58 2.98
N ILE A 150 -11.30 8.91 2.32
CA ILE A 150 -11.15 8.96 0.85
C ILE A 150 -12.40 8.47 0.12
N GLU A 151 -13.02 7.40 0.63
CA GLU A 151 -14.22 6.82 0.03
C GLU A 151 -15.45 7.72 0.22
N LYS A 152 -15.63 8.30 1.42
CA LYS A 152 -16.86 9.03 1.77
C LYS A 152 -16.82 10.53 1.47
N ASP A 153 -15.65 11.17 1.52
CA ASP A 153 -15.51 12.61 1.39
C ASP A 153 -14.99 13.01 -0.01
N PHE A 154 -15.86 13.67 -0.78
CA PHE A 154 -15.53 14.12 -2.13
C PHE A 154 -14.50 15.26 -2.18
N GLN A 155 -14.29 15.98 -1.06
CA GLN A 155 -13.34 17.09 -0.94
C GLN A 155 -12.02 16.69 -0.26
N ILE A 156 -11.85 15.41 0.07
CA ILE A 156 -10.69 14.88 0.80
C ILE A 156 -9.35 15.33 0.23
N GLN A 157 -9.23 15.44 -1.10
CA GLN A 157 -7.97 15.80 -1.78
C GLN A 157 -7.41 17.14 -1.32
N SER A 158 -8.26 18.10 -0.96
CA SER A 158 -7.86 19.43 -0.50
C SER A 158 -7.21 19.41 0.89
N ILE A 159 -7.59 18.47 1.74
CA ILE A 159 -7.11 18.35 3.13
C ILE A 159 -6.20 17.13 3.36
N LEU A 160 -6.06 16.24 2.37
CA LEU A 160 -5.38 14.96 2.53
C LEU A 160 -3.96 15.13 3.04
N ARG A 161 -3.20 16.12 2.55
CA ARG A 161 -1.83 16.37 3.03
C ARG A 161 -1.79 16.69 4.52
N HIS A 162 -2.73 17.51 5.01
CA HIS A 162 -2.84 17.84 6.44
C HIS A 162 -3.21 16.63 7.29
N LEU A 163 -4.13 15.78 6.80
CA LEU A 163 -4.46 14.54 7.50
C LEU A 163 -3.26 13.59 7.55
N LEU A 164 -2.45 13.54 6.50
CA LEU A 164 -1.28 12.68 6.46
C LEU A 164 -0.22 13.11 7.48
N ASP A 165 -0.12 14.39 7.85
CA ASP A 165 0.81 14.85 8.90
C ASP A 165 0.58 14.13 10.25
N GLU A 166 -0.65 13.70 10.51
CA GLU A 166 -1.04 12.91 11.69
C GLU A 166 -0.96 11.39 11.48
N VAL A 167 -0.58 10.92 10.28
CA VAL A 167 -0.49 9.49 9.94
C VAL A 167 0.97 9.07 9.92
N ARG A 168 1.33 8.09 10.76
CA ARG A 168 2.67 7.50 10.75
C ARG A 168 3.01 6.92 9.39
N GLU A 169 4.28 7.00 9.01
CA GLU A 169 4.76 6.57 7.70
C GLU A 169 4.45 5.09 7.40
N ALA A 170 4.52 4.21 8.41
CA ALA A 170 4.14 2.80 8.28
C ALA A 170 2.67 2.61 7.84
N GLN A 171 1.75 3.43 8.38
CA GLN A 171 0.34 3.42 7.99
C GLN A 171 0.14 3.97 6.57
N ARG A 172 0.95 4.96 6.15
CA ARG A 172 0.95 5.48 4.78
C ARG A 172 1.45 4.45 3.77
N VAL A 173 2.50 3.70 4.09
CA VAL A 173 2.98 2.58 3.26
C VAL A 173 1.89 1.52 3.13
N ARG A 174 1.24 1.16 4.24
CA ARG A 174 0.14 0.19 4.26
C ARG A 174 -1.07 0.65 3.43
N LEU A 175 -1.42 1.94 3.46
CA LEU A 175 -2.43 2.51 2.57
C LEU A 175 -2.13 2.20 1.11
N LEU A 176 -0.88 2.41 0.68
CA LEU A 176 -0.46 2.24 -0.71
C LEU A 176 -0.30 0.78 -1.13
N THR A 177 0.20 -0.08 -0.26
CA THR A 177 0.55 -1.46 -0.63
C THR A 177 -0.59 -2.46 -0.47
N ASP A 178 -1.58 -2.13 0.35
CA ASP A 178 -2.66 -3.04 0.74
C ASP A 178 -4.05 -2.41 0.51
N LEU A 179 -4.36 -1.34 1.25
CA LEU A 179 -5.73 -0.87 1.39
C LEU A 179 -6.28 -0.19 0.13
N LEU A 180 -5.57 0.80 -0.42
CA LEU A 180 -6.02 1.55 -1.60
C LEU A 180 -6.15 0.67 -2.84
N PRO A 181 -5.19 -0.23 -3.17
CA PRO A 181 -5.34 -1.13 -4.30
C PRO A 181 -6.55 -2.07 -4.17
N LYS A 182 -6.82 -2.61 -2.98
CA LYS A 182 -8.00 -3.46 -2.74
C LYS A 182 -9.30 -2.67 -2.87
N ALA A 183 -9.37 -1.49 -2.27
CA ALA A 183 -10.54 -0.63 -2.32
C ALA A 183 -10.84 -0.19 -3.76
N HIS A 184 -9.82 0.23 -4.51
CA HIS A 184 -9.97 0.62 -5.92
C HIS A 184 -10.59 -0.49 -6.77
N ARG A 185 -10.07 -1.72 -6.66
CA ARG A 185 -10.64 -2.88 -7.36
C ARG A 185 -12.10 -3.13 -6.99
N ALA A 186 -12.45 -2.99 -5.71
CA ALA A 186 -13.83 -3.18 -5.25
C ALA A 186 -14.80 -2.15 -5.89
N HIS A 187 -14.31 -0.96 -6.23
CA HIS A 187 -15.11 0.11 -6.82
C HIS A 187 -15.13 0.12 -8.35
N LEU A 188 -14.19 -0.53 -9.03
CA LEU A 188 -14.16 -0.59 -10.51
C LEU A 188 -15.36 -1.34 -11.12
N GLY A 189 -16.00 -2.25 -10.37
CA GLY A 189 -17.14 -3.05 -10.85
C GLY A 189 -18.47 -2.31 -10.89
N TYR A 190 -18.56 -1.09 -10.37
CA TYR A 190 -19.82 -0.35 -10.20
C TYR A 190 -19.75 1.02 -10.89
N PHE A 191 -20.80 1.39 -11.63
CA PHE A 191 -20.86 2.69 -12.32
C PHE A 191 -20.69 3.86 -11.34
N GLU A 192 -21.31 3.80 -10.16
CA GLU A 192 -21.18 4.79 -9.09
C GLU A 192 -19.80 4.74 -8.40
N GLY A 193 -19.07 3.64 -8.51
CA GLY A 193 -17.75 3.45 -7.92
C GLY A 193 -16.60 4.12 -8.69
N GLN A 194 -16.82 4.51 -9.95
CA GLN A 194 -15.76 5.11 -10.78
C GLN A 194 -15.21 6.42 -10.20
N GLU A 195 -16.06 7.26 -9.62
CA GLU A 195 -15.61 8.51 -9.01
C GLU A 195 -14.83 8.26 -7.71
N VAL A 196 -15.17 7.21 -6.97
CA VAL A 196 -14.40 6.78 -5.79
C VAL A 196 -13.04 6.22 -6.22
N ALA A 197 -13.00 5.42 -7.28
CA ALA A 197 -11.76 4.86 -7.84
C ALA A 197 -10.78 5.98 -8.26
N LYS A 198 -11.26 7.01 -8.97
CA LYS A 198 -10.44 8.19 -9.33
C LYS A 198 -9.93 8.94 -8.10
N ARG A 199 -10.75 9.10 -7.05
CA ARG A 199 -10.28 9.69 -5.77
C ARG A 199 -9.19 8.85 -5.13
N ILE A 200 -9.31 7.52 -5.19
CA ILE A 200 -8.30 6.59 -4.67
C ILE A 200 -6.99 6.72 -5.46
N GLU A 201 -7.03 6.81 -6.78
CA GLU A 201 -5.84 7.05 -7.63
C GLU A 201 -5.14 8.37 -7.28
N ALA A 202 -5.90 9.46 -7.15
CA ALA A 202 -5.36 10.76 -6.76
C ALA A 202 -4.79 10.75 -5.34
N ALA A 203 -5.47 10.08 -4.40
CA ALA A 203 -4.99 9.91 -3.03
C ALA A 203 -3.69 9.10 -2.99
N PHE A 204 -3.60 8.01 -3.75
CA PHE A 204 -2.40 7.18 -3.86
C PHE A 204 -1.18 8.05 -4.22
N ARG A 205 -1.32 8.93 -5.22
CA ARG A 205 -0.22 9.82 -5.62
C ARG A 205 0.16 10.82 -4.55
N THR A 206 -0.81 11.44 -3.93
CA THR A 206 -0.54 12.40 -2.83
C THR A 206 0.16 11.72 -1.66
N ILE A 207 -0.25 10.51 -1.30
CA ILE A 207 0.34 9.74 -0.20
C ILE A 207 1.75 9.25 -0.59
N PHE A 208 1.94 8.71 -1.79
CA PHE A 208 3.25 8.26 -2.29
C PHE A 208 4.28 9.39 -2.26
N GLU A 209 3.91 10.58 -2.71
CA GLU A 209 4.82 11.75 -2.68
C GLU A 209 5.17 12.23 -1.27
N SER A 210 4.36 11.89 -0.26
CA SER A 210 4.63 12.24 1.14
C SER A 210 5.60 11.29 1.84
N LEU A 211 5.98 10.17 1.21
CA LEU A 211 6.88 9.18 1.79
C LEU A 211 8.36 9.56 1.66
N SER A 212 9.18 9.08 2.60
CA SER A 212 10.63 9.09 2.48
C SER A 212 11.11 8.22 1.31
N ALA A 213 12.32 8.48 0.82
CA ALA A 213 12.89 7.74 -0.31
C ALA A 213 12.93 6.22 -0.07
N SER A 214 13.32 5.79 1.14
CA SER A 214 13.36 4.36 1.49
C SER A 214 11.96 3.72 1.42
N ARG A 215 10.92 4.43 1.84
CA ARG A 215 9.54 3.91 1.81
C ARG A 215 8.93 3.99 0.41
N LYS A 216 9.26 4.99 -0.39
CA LYS A 216 8.92 5.02 -1.83
C LYS A 216 9.47 3.79 -2.54
N THR A 217 10.72 3.39 -2.24
CA THR A 217 11.31 2.16 -2.78
C THR A 217 10.55 0.91 -2.38
N GLU A 218 10.17 0.79 -1.11
CA GLU A 218 9.37 -0.34 -0.62
C GLU A 218 8.03 -0.48 -1.37
N VAL A 219 7.35 0.65 -1.62
CA VAL A 219 6.08 0.70 -2.36
C VAL A 219 6.29 0.42 -3.85
N ALA A 220 7.32 1.00 -4.47
CA ALA A 220 7.63 0.74 -5.88
C ALA A 220 7.98 -0.74 -6.12
N ASP A 221 8.80 -1.33 -5.23
CA ASP A 221 9.17 -2.75 -5.27
C ASP A 221 7.96 -3.68 -5.11
N ARG A 222 6.86 -3.22 -4.51
CA ARG A 222 5.61 -3.99 -4.47
C ARG A 222 5.10 -4.29 -5.88
N PHE A 223 5.23 -3.37 -6.83
CA PHE A 223 4.79 -3.64 -8.20
C PHE A 223 5.56 -4.79 -8.83
N ALA A 224 6.88 -4.85 -8.63
CA ALA A 224 7.69 -5.97 -9.09
C ALA A 224 7.32 -7.31 -8.43
N ARG A 225 6.89 -7.30 -7.15
CA ARG A 225 6.31 -8.49 -6.49
C ARG A 225 4.98 -8.90 -7.12
N LEU A 226 4.08 -7.95 -7.37
CA LEU A 226 2.79 -8.21 -8.04
C LEU A 226 3.00 -8.87 -9.41
N LEU A 227 3.99 -8.42 -10.19
CA LEU A 227 4.33 -9.02 -11.50
C LEU A 227 4.70 -10.51 -11.42
N ARG A 228 5.15 -11.00 -10.26
CA ARG A 228 5.57 -12.40 -10.06
C ARG A 228 4.49 -13.26 -9.41
N GLU A 229 3.64 -12.65 -8.60
CA GLU A 229 2.74 -13.34 -7.68
C GLU A 229 1.28 -13.37 -8.14
N GLU A 230 0.85 -12.34 -8.87
CA GLU A 230 -0.57 -12.10 -9.18
C GLU A 230 -0.90 -12.37 -10.66
N ASP A 231 -2.20 -12.43 -10.97
CA ASP A 231 -2.68 -12.59 -12.34
C ASP A 231 -2.63 -11.28 -13.16
N GLY A 232 -2.80 -11.43 -14.47
CA GLY A 232 -2.70 -10.34 -15.43
C GLY A 232 -3.74 -9.22 -15.24
N GLU A 233 -4.93 -9.51 -14.71
CA GLU A 233 -5.98 -8.52 -14.48
C GLU A 233 -5.62 -7.63 -13.27
N VAL A 234 -5.15 -8.25 -12.19
CA VAL A 234 -4.65 -7.53 -11.00
C VAL A 234 -3.46 -6.65 -11.37
N ILE A 235 -2.52 -7.17 -12.15
CA ILE A 235 -1.34 -6.45 -12.61
C ILE A 235 -1.74 -5.25 -13.49
N ALA A 236 -2.60 -5.45 -14.49
CA ALA A 236 -3.03 -4.40 -15.41
C ALA A 236 -3.75 -3.27 -14.65
N THR A 237 -4.66 -3.65 -13.74
CA THR A 237 -5.41 -2.70 -12.91
C THR A 237 -4.48 -1.87 -12.03
N TYR A 238 -3.55 -2.53 -11.32
CA TYR A 238 -2.59 -1.82 -10.47
C TYR A 238 -1.71 -0.88 -11.29
N ARG A 239 -1.20 -1.34 -12.44
CA ARG A 239 -0.33 -0.54 -13.31
C ARG A 239 -1.04 0.74 -13.77
N MET A 240 -2.25 0.59 -14.31
CA MET A 240 -3.00 1.72 -14.89
C MET A 240 -3.40 2.75 -13.84
N ALA A 241 -3.73 2.32 -12.62
CA ALA A 241 -4.17 3.20 -11.53
C ALA A 241 -3.00 3.81 -10.73
N PHE A 242 -1.95 3.03 -10.47
CA PHE A 242 -1.00 3.30 -9.39
C PHE A 242 0.47 3.23 -9.79
N PHE A 243 0.82 3.00 -11.05
CA PHE A 243 2.22 3.05 -11.50
C PHE A 243 2.44 4.14 -12.57
N LYS A 244 3.54 4.90 -12.43
CA LYS A 244 4.02 5.90 -13.41
C LYS A 244 5.46 5.59 -13.78
N GLY A 245 5.88 5.99 -14.98
CA GLY A 245 7.25 5.77 -15.47
C GLY A 245 8.30 6.41 -14.57
N SER A 246 7.97 7.55 -13.96
CA SER A 246 8.80 8.20 -12.93
C SER A 246 9.01 7.35 -11.67
N ASP A 247 8.10 6.42 -11.33
CA ASP A 247 8.25 5.55 -10.16
C ASP A 247 9.41 4.55 -10.32
N LEU A 248 9.93 4.37 -11.55
CA LEU A 248 11.14 3.60 -11.80
C LEU A 248 12.36 4.14 -11.02
N GLU A 249 12.39 5.44 -10.70
CA GLU A 249 13.46 6.07 -9.89
C GLU A 249 13.55 5.47 -8.49
N HIS A 250 12.45 4.91 -8.00
CA HIS A 250 12.35 4.36 -6.67
C HIS A 250 12.54 2.84 -6.64
N LEU A 251 12.59 2.15 -7.78
CA LEU A 251 12.78 0.69 -7.79
C LEU A 251 14.19 0.29 -7.36
N SER A 252 14.29 -0.84 -6.67
CA SER A 252 15.58 -1.49 -6.47
C SER A 252 16.18 -1.93 -7.82
N PRO A 253 17.52 -1.90 -8.00
CA PRO A 253 18.15 -2.22 -9.29
C PRO A 253 17.75 -3.60 -9.86
N GLN A 254 17.54 -4.58 -8.99
CA GLN A 254 17.10 -5.93 -9.34
C GLN A 254 15.68 -6.02 -9.91
N HIS A 255 14.83 -5.01 -9.66
CA HIS A 255 13.43 -4.97 -10.09
C HIS A 255 13.20 -4.06 -11.30
N LEU A 256 14.11 -3.13 -11.58
CA LEU A 256 13.97 -2.16 -12.67
C LEU A 256 13.76 -2.85 -14.03
N ALA A 257 14.58 -3.86 -14.35
CA ALA A 257 14.53 -4.54 -15.65
C ALA A 257 13.18 -5.24 -15.89
N ILE A 258 12.66 -6.00 -14.92
CA ILE A 258 11.39 -6.73 -15.07
C ILE A 258 10.20 -5.77 -15.19
N VAL A 259 10.20 -4.68 -14.43
CA VAL A 259 9.12 -3.67 -14.49
C VAL A 259 9.15 -2.94 -15.83
N LYS A 260 10.34 -2.50 -16.29
CA LYS A 260 10.48 -1.85 -17.61
C LYS A 260 10.05 -2.77 -18.75
N GLU A 261 10.46 -4.04 -18.71
CA GLU A 261 10.05 -5.04 -19.69
C GLU A 261 8.53 -5.22 -19.71
N HIS A 262 7.89 -5.29 -18.54
CA HIS A 262 6.45 -5.39 -18.44
C HIS A 262 5.74 -4.15 -19.01
N ILE A 263 6.20 -2.94 -18.70
CA ILE A 263 5.62 -1.70 -19.24
C ILE A 263 5.61 -1.77 -20.77
N PHE A 264 6.76 -2.03 -21.41
CA PHE A 264 6.82 -2.11 -22.87
C PHE A 264 6.09 -3.30 -23.46
N GLY A 265 6.08 -4.47 -22.80
CA GLY A 265 5.35 -5.64 -23.25
C GLY A 265 3.83 -5.47 -23.16
N SER A 266 3.37 -4.58 -22.30
CA SER A 266 1.95 -4.34 -22.06
C SER A 266 1.34 -3.21 -22.86
N ILE A 267 2.19 -2.35 -23.43
CA ILE A 267 1.76 -1.26 -24.31
C ILE A 267 1.38 -1.87 -25.66
N GLY A 268 0.11 -1.72 -26.04
CA GLY A 268 -0.36 -2.14 -27.35
C GLY A 268 0.23 -1.29 -28.48
N ASN A 269 -0.08 -1.65 -29.72
CA ASN A 269 0.33 -0.85 -30.88
C ASN A 269 -0.33 0.53 -30.92
N LEU A 270 -1.51 0.68 -30.31
CA LEU A 270 -2.23 1.94 -30.17
C LEU A 270 -2.34 2.26 -28.68
N LEU A 271 -1.87 3.44 -28.31
CA LEU A 271 -1.87 3.94 -26.95
C LEU A 271 -3.27 4.35 -26.52
N ARG A 272 -3.58 4.09 -25.27
CA ARG A 272 -4.73 4.64 -24.55
C ARG A 272 -4.26 5.71 -23.57
N ASP A 273 -5.21 6.44 -22.98
CA ASP A 273 -4.90 7.49 -22.00
C ASP A 273 -4.10 6.94 -20.80
N GLU A 274 -4.39 5.71 -20.39
CA GLU A 274 -3.71 5.07 -19.26
C GLU A 274 -2.29 4.63 -19.62
N ASP A 275 -2.05 4.24 -20.87
CA ASP A 275 -0.71 3.90 -21.34
C ASP A 275 0.21 5.14 -21.33
N LEU A 276 -0.34 6.32 -21.67
CA LEU A 276 0.39 7.60 -21.58
C LEU A 276 0.70 7.99 -20.14
N ALA A 277 -0.23 7.76 -19.21
CA ALA A 277 0.02 8.01 -17.79
C ALA A 277 1.15 7.12 -17.23
N VAL A 278 1.21 5.86 -17.67
CA VAL A 278 2.29 4.93 -17.30
C VAL A 278 3.63 5.33 -17.93
N LEU A 279 3.64 5.89 -19.15
CA LEU A 279 4.87 6.36 -19.79
C LEU A 279 5.40 7.68 -19.21
N ALA A 280 4.58 8.44 -18.47
CA ALA A 280 4.99 9.73 -17.92
C ALA A 280 6.20 9.62 -16.98
N GLY A 281 7.30 10.30 -17.34
CA GLY A 281 8.54 10.32 -16.56
C GLY A 281 9.50 9.16 -16.84
N ILE A 282 9.23 8.32 -17.85
CA ILE A 282 10.07 7.15 -18.15
C ILE A 282 11.44 7.52 -18.77
N GLY A 283 11.59 8.74 -19.30
CA GLY A 283 12.73 9.15 -20.14
C GLY A 283 14.11 8.90 -19.52
N LYS A 284 14.28 9.15 -18.21
CA LYS A 284 15.54 8.93 -17.49
C LYS A 284 16.02 7.47 -17.48
N PHE A 285 15.13 6.52 -17.78
CA PHE A 285 15.37 5.07 -17.68
C PHE A 285 15.47 4.38 -19.04
N LEU A 286 15.33 5.16 -20.12
CA LEU A 286 15.41 4.66 -21.48
C LEU A 286 16.86 4.52 -21.91
N VAL A 287 17.16 3.38 -22.54
CA VAL A 287 18.46 3.11 -23.18
C VAL A 287 18.24 2.97 -24.70
N PRO A 288 19.28 3.14 -25.54
CA PRO A 288 19.15 3.08 -27.00
C PRO A 288 18.35 1.88 -27.54
N GLU A 289 18.44 0.73 -26.89
CA GLU A 289 17.72 -0.50 -27.24
C GLU A 289 16.19 -0.38 -27.08
N ASP A 290 15.72 0.49 -26.18
CA ASP A 290 14.30 0.73 -25.93
C ASP A 290 13.65 1.59 -27.03
N ALA A 291 14.44 2.31 -27.83
CA ALA A 291 13.95 3.35 -28.74
C ALA A 291 12.86 2.86 -29.68
N ARG A 292 13.01 1.65 -30.24
CA ARG A 292 11.99 1.08 -31.15
C ARG A 292 10.69 0.71 -30.43
N ARG A 293 10.79 0.17 -29.21
CA ARG A 293 9.65 -0.26 -28.39
C ARG A 293 8.85 0.91 -27.86
N TRP A 294 9.54 2.02 -27.58
CA TRP A 294 8.94 3.27 -27.15
C TRP A 294 8.34 4.07 -28.34
N PHE A 295 9.11 4.28 -29.40
CA PHE A 295 8.72 5.14 -30.52
C PHE A 295 7.56 4.57 -31.34
N GLY A 296 7.55 3.24 -31.55
CA GLY A 296 6.55 2.56 -32.38
C GLY A 296 5.10 2.84 -31.96
N PRO A 297 4.68 2.47 -30.74
CA PRO A 297 3.33 2.72 -30.25
C PRO A 297 2.91 4.20 -30.28
N ILE A 298 3.81 5.12 -29.92
CA ILE A 298 3.56 6.56 -29.97
C ILE A 298 3.25 7.00 -31.39
N MET A 299 4.09 6.62 -32.36
CA MET A 299 3.90 7.00 -33.75
C MET A 299 2.67 6.40 -34.37
N LEU A 300 2.40 5.11 -34.14
CA LEU A 300 1.19 4.47 -34.63
C LEU A 300 -0.06 5.19 -34.10
N SER A 301 -0.03 5.64 -32.85
CA SER A 301 -1.15 6.37 -32.24
C SER A 301 -1.34 7.76 -32.86
N ILE A 302 -0.25 8.50 -33.10
CA ILE A 302 -0.29 9.82 -33.75
C ILE A 302 -0.81 9.70 -35.19
N LEU A 303 -0.34 8.70 -35.92
CA LEU A 303 -0.69 8.48 -37.33
C LEU A 303 -2.07 7.84 -37.52
N SER A 304 -2.61 7.14 -36.52
CA SER A 304 -3.86 6.41 -36.66
C SER A 304 -5.05 7.34 -36.88
N PRO A 305 -5.88 7.15 -37.91
CA PRO A 305 -7.11 7.93 -38.09
C PRO A 305 -8.18 7.60 -37.05
N SER A 306 -8.10 6.45 -36.37
CA SER A 306 -9.08 6.02 -35.38
C SER A 306 -8.86 6.61 -33.98
N ILE A 307 -7.74 7.31 -33.77
CA ILE A 307 -7.38 7.89 -32.49
C ILE A 307 -7.83 9.35 -32.45
N GLU A 308 -8.47 9.75 -31.36
CA GLU A 308 -8.94 11.11 -31.14
C GLU A 308 -7.78 12.13 -31.10
N GLN A 309 -8.03 13.34 -31.62
CA GLN A 309 -7.00 14.38 -31.70
C GLN A 309 -6.44 14.78 -30.32
N GLN A 310 -7.26 14.73 -29.27
CA GLN A 310 -6.80 15.01 -27.91
C GLN A 310 -5.75 13.99 -27.44
N LEU A 311 -5.96 12.71 -27.71
CA LEU A 311 -5.02 11.65 -27.35
C LEU A 311 -3.72 11.77 -28.15
N LYS A 312 -3.80 12.10 -29.44
CA LYS A 312 -2.61 12.39 -30.27
C LYS A 312 -1.79 13.53 -29.71
N LYS A 313 -2.45 14.62 -29.29
CA LYS A 313 -1.78 15.77 -28.67
C LYS A 313 -1.09 15.37 -27.37
N LYS A 314 -1.76 14.60 -26.50
CA LYS A 314 -1.16 14.07 -25.27
C LYS A 314 0.05 13.17 -25.56
N ALA A 315 -0.06 12.27 -26.54
CA ALA A 315 1.03 11.39 -26.95
C ALA A 315 2.25 12.18 -27.45
N ARG A 316 2.03 13.25 -28.23
CA ARG A 316 3.11 14.16 -28.64
C ARG A 316 3.79 14.84 -27.45
N ILE A 317 3.01 15.38 -26.51
CA ILE A 317 3.55 16.05 -25.31
C ILE A 317 4.39 15.08 -24.49
N ILE A 318 3.86 13.89 -24.19
CA ILE A 318 4.60 12.87 -23.45
C ILE A 318 5.88 12.47 -24.19
N ALA A 319 5.84 12.40 -25.52
CA ALA A 319 7.02 12.05 -26.29
C ALA A 319 8.13 13.11 -26.21
N ILE A 320 7.74 14.39 -26.34
CA ILE A 320 8.63 15.55 -26.16
C ILE A 320 9.25 15.54 -24.77
N GLU A 321 8.42 15.42 -23.72
CA GLU A 321 8.90 15.39 -22.33
C GLU A 321 9.83 14.21 -22.08
N THR A 322 9.56 13.05 -22.69
CA THR A 322 10.40 11.87 -22.58
C THR A 322 11.76 12.10 -23.21
N ILE A 323 11.83 12.69 -24.41
CA ILE A 323 13.10 13.02 -25.06
C ILE A 323 13.89 14.02 -24.22
N ALA A 324 13.24 15.06 -23.70
CA ALA A 324 13.88 16.08 -22.86
C ALA A 324 14.46 15.50 -21.55
N GLN A 325 13.96 14.36 -21.07
CA GLN A 325 14.45 13.68 -19.87
C GLN A 325 15.43 12.54 -20.16
N SER A 326 15.58 12.14 -21.43
CA SER A 326 16.40 11.02 -21.86
C SER A 326 17.84 11.43 -22.17
N ASP A 327 18.73 10.45 -22.27
CA ASP A 327 20.09 10.71 -22.73
C ASP A 327 20.14 10.93 -24.26
N TYR A 328 21.20 11.60 -24.72
CA TYR A 328 21.40 11.88 -26.14
C TYR A 328 21.55 10.61 -26.99
N ALA A 329 22.06 9.52 -26.42
CA ALA A 329 22.24 8.24 -27.12
C ALA A 329 20.88 7.60 -27.47
N PHE A 330 19.92 7.69 -26.55
CA PHE A 330 18.54 7.27 -26.74
C PHE A 330 17.87 8.11 -27.82
N TRP A 331 17.98 9.44 -27.76
CA TRP A 331 17.45 10.31 -28.81
C TRP A 331 18.00 9.92 -30.19
N GLN A 332 19.32 9.73 -30.33
CA GLN A 332 19.91 9.29 -31.61
C GLN A 332 19.34 7.96 -32.09
N ALA A 333 19.05 7.03 -31.18
CA ALA A 333 18.43 5.76 -31.52
C ALA A 333 16.97 5.95 -31.97
N ALA A 334 16.19 6.77 -31.27
CA ALA A 334 14.82 7.10 -31.66
C ALA A 334 14.77 7.82 -33.01
N ASP A 335 15.70 8.74 -33.26
CA ASP A 335 15.86 9.44 -34.54
C ASP A 335 16.13 8.49 -35.70
N ARG A 336 17.02 7.51 -35.51
CA ARG A 336 17.28 6.45 -36.50
C ARG A 336 16.03 5.61 -36.78
N VAL A 337 15.23 5.31 -35.76
CA VAL A 337 13.95 4.61 -35.94
C VAL A 337 12.99 5.48 -36.76
N ALA A 338 12.85 6.77 -36.44
CA ALA A 338 12.03 7.71 -37.20
C ALA A 338 12.46 7.81 -38.67
N ALA A 339 13.77 7.97 -38.93
CA ALA A 339 14.33 8.01 -40.27
C ALA A 339 14.05 6.72 -41.07
N SER A 340 14.14 5.56 -40.41
CA SER A 340 13.81 4.27 -41.04
C SER A 340 12.33 4.18 -41.45
N TRP A 341 11.43 4.77 -40.66
CA TRP A 341 10.00 4.83 -40.98
C TRP A 341 9.74 5.78 -42.15
N ILE A 342 10.32 6.99 -42.12
CA ILE A 342 10.23 7.96 -43.22
C ILE A 342 10.58 7.28 -44.54
N LYS A 343 11.76 6.64 -44.62
CA LYS A 343 12.20 5.93 -45.82
C LYS A 343 11.19 4.85 -46.26
N ALA A 344 10.69 4.04 -45.33
CA ALA A 344 9.74 2.98 -45.65
C ALA A 344 8.38 3.52 -46.14
N TYR A 345 7.95 4.69 -45.69
CA TYR A 345 6.71 5.33 -46.14
C TYR A 345 6.88 6.10 -47.45
N GLU A 346 8.05 6.68 -47.71
CA GLU A 346 8.45 7.26 -49.01
C GLU A 346 8.42 6.20 -50.12
N GLU A 347 9.04 5.04 -49.88
CA GLU A 347 9.05 3.91 -50.82
C GLU A 347 7.64 3.39 -51.13
N ARG A 348 6.67 3.64 -50.25
CA ARG A 348 5.24 3.28 -50.42
C ARG A 348 4.39 4.41 -50.99
N GLY A 349 4.98 5.56 -51.34
CA GLY A 349 4.27 6.71 -51.89
C GLY A 349 3.29 7.38 -50.91
N LYS A 350 3.53 7.31 -49.60
CA LYS A 350 2.66 7.89 -48.57
C LYS A 350 3.19 9.25 -48.06
N SER A 351 3.19 10.26 -48.93
CA SER A 351 3.71 11.62 -48.65
C SER A 351 3.16 12.22 -47.36
N ASP A 352 1.84 12.19 -47.17
CA ASP A 352 1.19 12.83 -46.01
C ASP A 352 1.66 12.21 -44.68
N THR A 353 1.96 10.91 -44.69
CA THR A 353 2.49 10.21 -43.49
C THR A 353 3.94 10.61 -43.24
N VAL A 354 4.73 10.78 -44.29
CA VAL A 354 6.12 11.25 -44.20
C VAL A 354 6.16 12.65 -43.59
N ASP A 355 5.33 13.57 -44.07
CA ASP A 355 5.24 14.94 -43.56
C ASP A 355 4.87 14.97 -42.07
N LEU A 356 3.93 14.11 -41.65
CA LEU A 356 3.55 13.98 -40.24
C LEU A 356 4.70 13.46 -39.36
N ILE A 357 5.46 12.47 -39.82
CA ILE A 357 6.61 11.94 -39.08
C ILE A 357 7.73 12.98 -39.02
N GLN A 358 8.00 13.69 -40.12
CA GLN A 358 9.00 14.77 -40.16
C GLN A 358 8.63 15.93 -39.25
N GLY A 359 7.37 16.36 -39.26
CA GLY A 359 6.89 17.40 -38.34
C GLY A 359 7.02 16.98 -36.87
N PHE A 360 6.64 15.75 -36.54
CA PHE A 360 6.84 15.22 -35.19
C PHE A 360 8.31 15.11 -34.79
N ARG A 361 9.18 14.67 -35.72
CA ARG A 361 10.63 14.62 -35.51
C ARG A 361 11.20 16.00 -35.21
N SER A 362 10.78 17.03 -35.95
CA SER A 362 11.16 18.42 -35.67
C SER A 362 10.75 18.86 -34.26
N ASP A 363 9.53 18.51 -33.83
CA ASP A 363 9.07 18.81 -32.46
C ASP A 363 9.99 18.16 -31.39
N LEU A 364 10.51 16.95 -31.66
CA LEU A 364 11.43 16.25 -30.75
C LEU A 364 12.83 16.89 -30.74
N ASP A 365 13.34 17.32 -31.90
CA ASP A 365 14.67 17.91 -32.02
C ASP A 365 14.77 19.26 -31.27
N ASP A 366 13.69 20.04 -31.26
CA ASP A 366 13.59 21.29 -30.49
C ASP A 366 13.61 21.08 -28.96
N SER A 367 13.47 19.82 -28.51
CA SER A 367 13.33 19.46 -27.10
C SER A 367 14.59 18.81 -26.50
N ILE A 368 15.67 18.69 -27.28
CA ILE A 368 16.92 18.09 -26.83
C ILE A 368 17.60 19.02 -25.80
N PRO A 369 17.97 18.52 -24.61
CA PRO A 369 18.76 19.29 -23.66
C PRO A 369 20.15 19.59 -24.26
N PHE A 370 20.52 20.86 -24.37
CA PHE A 370 21.84 21.32 -24.82
C PHE A 370 22.98 20.92 -23.88
#